data_AF-A0A2S5BGB2-F1
#
_entry.id   AF-A0A2S5BGB2-F1
#
_cell.length_a   1.000
_cell.length_b   1.000
_cell.length_c   1.000
_cell.angle_alpha   90.00
_cell.angle_beta   90.00
_cell.angle_gamma   90.00
#
_symmetry.space_group_name_H-M   'P 1'
#
loop_
_entity.id
_entity.type
_entity.pdbx_description
1 polymer ?
#
loop_
_entity_poly.entity_id
_entity_poly.type
_entity_poly.pdbx_seq_one_letter_code
_entity_poly.pdbx_strand_id
1 'polypeptide(L)'
;MPTGSKYMGWWGDMGGPAQKGINQYVVSPFRQQPMRGAFAHWAKAGYRRLAQQAVYFAVPFGLGYAVIQWAIKDNHLRNSKHGQAQGLFP
;
A
#
# COMPACT_ATOMS: atom_id res chain seq x y z
N MET A 1 -3.26 6.40 42.52
CA MET A 1 -2.14 5.49 42.24
C MET A 1 -1.26 6.17 41.18
N PRO A 2 0.06 6.34 41.38
CA PRO A 2 0.95 6.83 40.33
C PRO A 2 0.87 5.90 39.11
N THR A 3 0.79 6.46 37.91
CA THR A 3 0.86 5.70 36.66
C THR A 3 2.32 5.63 36.20
N GLY A 4 2.74 4.46 35.69
CA GLY A 4 4.10 4.24 35.23
C GLY A 4 4.49 5.11 34.04
N SER A 5 5.79 5.19 33.75
CA SER A 5 6.35 5.96 32.64
C SER A 5 5.74 5.56 31.29
N LYS A 6 5.50 6.55 30.44
CA LYS A 6 4.94 6.37 29.09
C LYS A 6 5.80 7.14 28.07
N TYR A 7 5.76 6.70 26.82
CA TYR A 7 6.43 7.38 25.70
C TYR A 7 5.66 8.58 25.15
N MET A 8 4.52 8.95 25.75
CA MET A 8 3.67 10.04 25.30
C MET A 8 2.92 10.63 26.49
N GLY A 9 2.98 11.96 26.62
CA GLY A 9 2.22 12.73 27.61
C GLY A 9 1.03 13.47 26.99
N TRP A 10 0.83 14.74 27.33
CA TRP A 10 -0.32 15.55 26.89
C TRP A 10 0.12 16.88 26.24
N TRP A 11 -0.85 17.71 25.83
CA TRP A 11 -0.57 19.07 25.38
C TRP A 11 0.26 19.83 26.43
N GLY A 12 1.44 20.32 26.04
CA GLY A 12 2.40 20.98 26.93
C GLY A 12 3.51 20.08 27.45
N ASP A 13 3.36 18.76 27.41
CA ASP A 13 4.36 17.77 27.83
C ASP A 13 4.23 16.48 27.02
N MET A 14 4.46 16.54 25.70
CA MET A 14 4.29 15.37 24.83
C MET A 14 5.39 14.30 25.00
N GLY A 15 6.48 14.60 25.70
CA GLY A 15 7.62 13.69 25.85
C GLY A 15 8.58 13.64 24.64
N GLY A 16 8.45 14.60 23.71
CA GLY A 16 9.39 14.77 22.60
C GLY A 16 10.65 15.54 22.99
N PRO A 17 11.67 15.59 22.11
CA PRO A 17 12.86 16.41 22.34
C PRO A 17 12.52 17.90 22.38
N ALA A 18 13.31 18.69 23.10
CA ALA A 18 13.17 20.13 23.11
C ALA A 18 13.40 20.73 21.71
N GLN A 19 12.45 21.53 21.22
CA GLN A 19 12.53 22.18 19.91
C GLN A 19 12.72 23.69 20.10
N LYS A 20 13.73 24.27 19.46
CA LYS A 20 14.02 25.71 19.49
C LYS A 20 14.41 26.19 18.10
N GLY A 21 13.88 27.33 17.67
CA GLY A 21 14.22 27.97 16.39
C GLY A 21 13.41 27.49 15.17
N ILE A 22 12.36 26.69 15.37
CA ILE A 22 11.45 26.25 14.30
C ILE A 22 10.23 27.17 14.29
N ASN A 23 10.03 27.90 13.19
CA ASN A 23 8.87 28.75 12.99
C ASN A 23 7.92 28.11 11.97
N GLN A 24 6.64 27.98 12.32
CA GLN A 24 5.61 27.41 11.45
C GLN A 24 4.59 28.49 11.07
N TYR A 25 4.28 28.57 9.77
CA TYR A 25 3.28 29.49 9.23
C TYR A 25 2.16 28.70 8.56
N VAL A 26 0.92 29.14 8.76
CA VAL A 26 -0.29 28.54 8.17
C VAL A 26 -1.23 29.65 7.71
N VAL A 27 -1.93 29.42 6.60
CA VAL A 27 -3.00 30.30 6.11
C VAL A 27 -4.36 29.73 6.55
N SER A 28 -5.27 30.60 7.01
CA SER A 28 -6.64 30.19 7.38
C SER A 28 -7.31 29.40 6.25
N PRO A 29 -7.94 28.24 6.53
CA PRO A 29 -8.62 27.42 5.51
C PRO A 29 -9.70 28.19 4.75
N PHE A 30 -10.37 29.16 5.38
CA PHE A 30 -11.38 30.01 4.73
C PHE A 30 -10.80 30.97 3.69
N ARG A 31 -9.48 31.12 3.64
CA ARG A 31 -8.75 31.90 2.63
C ARG A 31 -8.09 31.02 1.56
N GLN A 32 -8.32 29.71 1.59
CA GLN A 32 -7.76 28.75 0.63
C GLN A 32 -8.87 28.09 -0.18
N GLN A 33 -8.53 27.65 -1.39
CA GLN A 33 -9.40 26.79 -2.20
C GLN A 33 -9.06 25.32 -1.90
N PRO A 34 -9.93 24.55 -1.21
CA PRO A 34 -9.57 23.28 -0.60
C PRO A 34 -9.17 22.17 -1.58
N MET A 35 -9.69 22.19 -2.81
CA MET A 35 -9.41 21.16 -3.83
C MET A 35 -8.67 21.69 -5.05
N ARG A 36 -8.08 22.89 -4.95
CA ARG A 36 -7.37 23.51 -6.08
C ARG A 36 -6.23 22.59 -6.53
N GLY A 37 -6.31 22.13 -7.78
CA GLY A 37 -5.30 21.26 -8.38
C GLY A 37 -5.29 19.81 -7.88
N ALA A 38 -6.29 19.36 -7.12
CA ALA A 38 -6.32 18.01 -6.54
C ALA A 38 -6.05 16.91 -7.59
N PHE A 39 -6.76 16.96 -8.73
CA PHE A 39 -6.56 16.00 -9.82
C PHE A 39 -5.19 16.12 -10.50
N ALA A 40 -4.78 17.34 -10.86
CA ALA A 40 -3.50 17.57 -11.54
C ALA A 40 -2.29 17.18 -10.67
N HIS A 41 -2.36 17.41 -9.35
CA HIS A 41 -1.35 16.96 -8.41
C HIS A 41 -1.39 15.46 -8.19
N TRP A 42 -2.58 14.85 -8.08
CA TRP A 42 -2.71 13.40 -7.93
C TRP A 42 -2.20 12.66 -9.17
N ALA A 43 -2.54 13.10 -10.38
CA ALA A 43 -2.08 12.48 -11.61
C ALA A 43 -0.54 12.36 -11.67
N LYS A 44 0.19 13.37 -11.16
CA LYS A 44 1.67 13.36 -11.14
C LYS A 44 2.24 12.69 -9.90
N ALA A 45 1.87 13.17 -8.71
CA ALA A 45 2.44 12.71 -7.45
C ALA A 45 1.85 11.37 -7.00
N GLY A 46 0.55 11.16 -7.23
CA GLY A 46 -0.13 9.89 -6.98
C GLY A 46 0.41 8.77 -7.86
N TYR A 47 0.55 9.00 -9.17
CA TYR A 47 1.21 8.05 -10.06
C TYR A 47 2.63 7.71 -9.59
N ARG A 48 3.44 8.72 -9.29
CA ARG A 48 4.82 8.50 -8.79
C ARG A 48 4.84 7.63 -7.52
N ARG A 49 3.94 7.87 -6.57
CA ARG A 49 3.83 7.09 -5.33
C ARG A 49 3.39 5.64 -5.60
N LEU A 50 2.40 5.46 -6.49
CA LEU A 50 1.93 4.13 -6.89
C LEU A 50 3.03 3.34 -7.61
N ALA A 51 3.72 3.97 -8.56
CA ALA A 51 4.80 3.32 -9.31
C ALA A 51 5.96 2.88 -8.40
N GLN A 52 6.32 3.68 -7.40
CA GLN A 52 7.36 3.33 -6.43
C GLN A 52 7.01 2.09 -5.59
N GLN A 53 5.73 1.86 -5.33
CA GLN A 53 5.27 0.72 -4.53
C GLN A 53 4.79 -0.46 -5.40
N ALA A 54 4.64 -0.25 -6.71
CA ALA A 54 4.08 -1.22 -7.65
C ALA A 54 4.75 -2.59 -7.56
N VAL A 55 6.07 -2.63 -7.46
CA VAL A 55 6.84 -3.88 -7.41
C VAL A 55 6.41 -4.75 -6.23
N TYR A 56 6.16 -4.15 -5.06
CA TYR A 56 5.87 -4.90 -3.83
C TYR A 56 4.50 -5.59 -3.84
N PHE A 57 3.56 -5.16 -4.69
CA PHE A 57 2.25 -5.82 -4.80
C PHE A 57 2.03 -6.47 -6.17
N ALA A 58 2.45 -5.83 -7.26
CA ALA A 58 2.24 -6.34 -8.61
C ALA A 58 3.00 -7.64 -8.85
N VAL A 59 4.22 -7.78 -8.30
CA VAL A 59 5.00 -9.02 -8.42
C VAL A 59 4.34 -10.18 -7.67
N PRO A 60 4.06 -10.11 -6.35
CA PRO A 60 3.45 -11.23 -5.66
C PRO A 60 2.03 -11.56 -6.17
N PHE A 61 1.23 -10.55 -6.53
CA PHE A 61 -0.08 -10.82 -7.12
C PHE A 61 0.02 -11.42 -8.53
N GLY A 62 0.94 -10.93 -9.36
CA GLY A 62 1.19 -11.48 -10.69
C GLY A 62 1.66 -12.94 -10.63
N LEU A 63 2.61 -13.23 -9.74
CA LEU A 63 3.10 -14.60 -9.52
C LEU A 63 2.00 -15.51 -8.98
N GLY A 64 1.27 -15.08 -7.95
CA GLY A 64 0.17 -15.85 -7.38
C GLY A 64 -0.91 -16.18 -8.42
N TYR A 65 -1.31 -15.18 -9.21
CA TYR A 65 -2.27 -15.38 -10.29
C TYR A 65 -1.75 -16.33 -11.37
N ALA A 66 -0.48 -16.20 -11.77
CA ALA A 66 0.12 -17.09 -12.77
C ALA A 66 0.15 -18.55 -12.31
N VAL A 67 0.49 -18.81 -11.04
CA VAL A 67 0.48 -20.16 -10.45
C VAL A 67 -0.94 -20.73 -10.44
N ILE A 68 -1.92 -19.94 -10.04
CA ILE A 68 -3.34 -20.37 -10.02
C ILE A 68 -3.80 -20.72 -11.44
N GLN A 69 -3.50 -19.87 -12.43
CA GLN A 69 -3.88 -20.12 -13.82
C GLN A 69 -3.21 -21.36 -14.40
N TRP A 70 -1.93 -21.58 -14.07
CA TRP A 70 -1.24 -22.81 -14.43
C TRP A 70 -1.91 -24.04 -13.80
N ALA A 71 -2.17 -24.01 -12.50
CA ALA A 71 -2.79 -25.13 -11.78
C ALA A 71 -4.19 -25.47 -12.31
N ILE A 72 -5.00 -24.46 -12.66
CA ILE A 72 -6.32 -24.65 -13.28
C ILE A 72 -6.17 -25.36 -14.64
N LYS A 73 -5.28 -24.87 -15.51
CA LYS A 73 -5.07 -25.47 -16.84
C LYS A 73 -4.54 -26.90 -16.75
N ASP A 74 -3.58 -27.14 -15.86
CA ASP A 74 -3.03 -28.47 -15.61
C ASP A 74 -4.11 -29.42 -15.10
N ASN A 75 -4.94 -28.99 -14.14
CA ASN A 75 -6.06 -29.77 -13.64
C ASN A 75 -7.09 -30.09 -14.74
N HIS A 76 -7.40 -29.14 -15.63
CA HIS A 76 -8.30 -29.40 -16.77
C HIS A 76 -7.69 -30.39 -17.78
N LEU A 77 -6.39 -30.26 -18.07
CA LEU A 77 -5.68 -31.18 -18.97
C LEU A 77 -5.72 -32.61 -18.40
N ARG A 78 -5.36 -32.78 -17.12
CA ARG A 78 -5.36 -34.08 -16.45
C ARG A 78 -6.75 -34.72 -16.48
N ASN A 79 -7.81 -33.96 -16.21
CA ASN A 79 -9.19 -34.48 -16.24
C ASN A 79 -9.78 -34.66 -17.67
N SER A 80 -8.97 -34.47 -18.72
CA SER A 80 -9.39 -34.69 -20.11
C SER A 80 -8.94 -36.07 -20.63
N LYS A 81 -9.65 -36.59 -21.64
CA LYS A 81 -9.25 -37.83 -22.34
C LYS A 81 -7.85 -37.73 -22.95
N HIS A 82 -7.45 -36.53 -23.38
CA HIS A 82 -6.13 -36.28 -23.95
C HIS A 82 -5.03 -36.40 -22.88
N GLY A 83 -5.26 -35.84 -21.69
CA GLY A 83 -4.35 -35.98 -20.55
C GLY A 83 -4.25 -37.42 -20.05
N GLN A 84 -5.35 -38.18 -20.08
CA GLN A 84 -5.35 -39.62 -19.83
C GLN A 84 -4.46 -40.38 -20.82
N ALA A 85 -4.60 -40.10 -22.11
CA ALA A 85 -3.79 -40.74 -23.15
C ALA A 85 -2.30 -40.41 -23.03
N GLN A 86 -1.94 -39.26 -22.43
CA GLN A 86 -0.57 -38.86 -22.15
C GLN A 86 -0.01 -39.44 -20.84
N GLY A 87 -0.79 -40.20 -20.07
CA GLY A 87 -0.36 -40.77 -18.79
C GLY A 87 -0.19 -39.74 -17.67
N LEU A 88 -0.81 -38.55 -17.80
CA LEU A 88 -0.72 -37.46 -16.80
C LEU A 88 -1.74 -37.58 -15.67
N PHE A 89 -2.51 -38.67 -15.67
CA PHE A 89 -3.40 -39.03 -14.57
C PHE A 89 -2.59 -39.45 -13.34
N PRO A 90 -3.06 -39.19 -12.11
CA PRO A 90 -2.57 -39.90 -10.95
C PRO A 90 -2.81 -41.42 -11.07
#